data_AF-A0A932URV0-F1
#
_entry.id   AF-A0A932URV0-F1
#
_cell.length_a   1.000
_cell.length_b   1.000
_cell.length_c   1.000
_cell.angle_alpha   90.00
_cell.angle_beta   90.00
_cell.angle_gamma   90.00
#
_symmetry.space_group_name_H-M   'P 1'
#
loop_
_entity.id
_entity.type
_entity.pdbx_description
1 polymer ?
#
loop_
_entity_poly.entity_id
_entity_poly.type
_entity_poly.pdbx_seq_one_letter_code
_entity_poly.pdbx_strand_id
1 'polypeptide(L)'
;MRIAPEGRPFVGVSTAVLAGLVGLELWGHGSWWMAAAIWAPVAVWTPAFFRDPRRNGPHDERLLLAPADGKVVSVANVRESDFIRGPATRVSVFMNVFNVHINYYPADGVVDYRQYRP
;
A
#
# COMPACT_ATOMS: atom_id res chain seq x y z
N MET A 1 -12.49 7.51 -3.96
CA MET A 1 -11.48 6.64 -3.32
C MET A 1 -10.61 7.51 -2.43
N ARG A 2 -10.34 7.12 -1.18
CA ARG A 2 -9.36 7.84 -0.35
C ARG A 2 -7.96 7.43 -0.81
N ILE A 3 -7.00 8.34 -0.69
CA ILE A 3 -5.59 8.10 -1.02
C ILE A 3 -4.79 8.29 0.27
N ALA A 4 -3.84 7.39 0.53
CA ALA A 4 -2.92 7.52 1.65
C ALA A 4 -2.23 8.91 1.59
N PRO A 5 -2.18 9.68 2.70
CA PRO A 5 -1.54 10.99 2.72
C PRO A 5 -0.13 11.01 2.13
N GLU A 6 0.65 9.97 2.41
CA GLU A 6 2.01 9.73 1.96
C GLU A 6 2.09 9.46 0.45
N GLY A 7 1.01 8.95 -0.15
CA GLY A 7 0.90 8.67 -1.57
C GLY A 7 0.57 9.90 -2.42
N ARG A 8 0.02 10.97 -1.82
CA ARG A 8 -0.44 12.17 -2.54
C ARG A 8 0.68 12.83 -3.38
N PRO A 9 1.93 12.99 -2.90
CA PRO A 9 3.00 13.54 -3.72
C PRO A 9 3.31 12.68 -4.96
N PHE A 10 3.34 11.35 -4.80
CA PHE A 10 3.63 10.43 -5.91
C PHE A 10 2.53 10.44 -6.97
N VAL A 11 1.26 10.44 -6.54
CA VAL A 11 0.11 10.58 -7.45
C VAL A 11 0.15 11.93 -8.17
N GLY A 12 0.47 13.01 -7.45
CA GLY A 12 0.59 14.35 -8.03
C GLY A 12 1.69 14.44 -9.08
N VAL A 13 2.90 13.97 -8.75
CA VAL A 13 4.05 13.99 -9.68
C VAL A 13 3.79 13.12 -10.91
N SER A 14 3.31 11.89 -10.73
CA SER A 14 3.05 10.98 -11.86
C SER A 14 1.97 11.54 -12.81
N THR A 15 0.93 12.16 -12.27
CA THR A 15 -0.13 12.82 -13.04
C THR A 15 0.37 14.08 -13.75
N ALA A 16 1.20 14.90 -13.07
CA ALA A 16 1.77 16.11 -13.66
C ALA A 16 2.71 15.79 -14.83
N VAL A 17 3.52 14.73 -14.71
CA VAL A 17 4.37 14.26 -15.82
C VAL A 17 3.52 13.83 -17.01
N LEU A 18 2.44 13.06 -16.79
CA LEU A 18 1.54 12.66 -17.87
C LEU A 18 0.90 13.89 -18.55
N ALA A 19 0.39 14.83 -17.75
CA ALA A 19 -0.22 16.06 -18.25
C ALA A 19 0.77 16.91 -19.04
N GLY A 20 2.03 17.00 -18.61
CA GLY A 20 3.10 17.68 -19.32
C GLY A 20 3.40 17.05 -20.68
N LEU A 21 3.53 15.72 -20.74
CA LEU A 21 3.77 14.99 -22.00
C LEU A 21 2.63 15.16 -23.00
N VAL A 22 1.39 15.06 -22.52
CA VAL A 22 0.20 15.32 -23.34
C VAL A 22 0.14 16.79 -23.78
N GLY A 23 0.47 17.72 -22.90
CA GLY A 23 0.54 19.15 -23.22
C GLY A 23 1.55 19.46 -24.33
N LEU A 24 2.75 18.88 -24.27
CA LEU A 24 3.79 19.05 -25.30
C LEU A 24 3.36 18.54 -26.67
N GLU A 25 2.67 17.39 -26.72
CA GLU A 25 2.08 16.85 -27.96
C GLU A 25 1.04 17.82 -28.53
N LEU A 26 0.09 18.26 -27.69
CA LEU A 26 -1.00 19.14 -28.12
C LEU A 26 -0.53 20.52 -28.57
N TRP A 27 0.61 21.00 -28.05
CA TRP A 27 1.22 22.27 -28.42
C TRP A 27 2.09 22.18 -29.68
N GLY A 28 2.23 20.99 -30.28
CA GLY A 28 2.98 20.77 -31.51
C GLY A 28 4.50 20.79 -31.33
N HIS A 29 5.01 20.64 -30.10
CA HIS A 29 6.45 20.62 -29.80
C HIS A 29 7.09 19.23 -30.02
N GLY A 30 6.72 18.53 -31.10
CA GLY A 30 7.20 17.19 -31.45
C GLY A 30 6.25 16.05 -31.09
N SER A 31 6.68 14.82 -31.36
CA SER A 31 5.88 13.59 -31.20
C SER A 31 6.13 12.94 -29.83
N TRP A 32 5.45 13.43 -28.80
CA TRP A 32 5.50 12.95 -27.40
C TRP A 32 4.44 11.89 -27.07
N TRP A 33 3.51 11.60 -27.99
CA TRP A 33 2.43 10.63 -27.76
C TRP A 33 2.92 9.24 -27.31
N MET A 34 4.07 8.77 -27.81
CA MET A 34 4.66 7.48 -27.39
C MET A 34 5.12 7.52 -25.92
N ALA A 35 5.77 8.61 -25.51
CA ALA A 35 6.20 8.79 -24.13
C ALA A 35 4.99 8.89 -23.19
N ALA A 36 3.96 9.64 -23.61
CA ALA A 36 2.70 9.74 -22.87
C ALA A 36 2.02 8.36 -22.74
N ALA A 37 1.98 7.57 -23.82
CA ALA A 37 1.40 6.23 -23.83
C ALA A 37 2.14 5.25 -22.91
N ILE A 38 3.48 5.30 -22.88
CA ILE A 38 4.30 4.48 -21.98
C ILE A 38 4.13 4.90 -20.52
N TRP A 39 3.96 6.20 -20.26
CA TRP A 39 3.83 6.75 -18.90
C TRP A 39 2.42 6.61 -18.33
N ALA A 40 1.38 6.58 -19.17
CA ALA A 40 -0.01 6.51 -18.74
C ALA A 40 -0.32 5.34 -17.78
N PRO A 41 0.17 4.10 -17.99
CA PRO A 41 0.01 3.00 -17.03
C PRO A 41 0.55 3.34 -15.64
N VAL A 42 1.68 4.04 -15.55
CA VAL A 42 2.25 4.46 -14.25
C VAL A 42 1.34 5.48 -13.59
N ALA A 43 0.94 6.52 -14.33
CA ALA A 43 0.05 7.56 -13.80
C ALA A 43 -1.31 7.01 -13.33
N VAL A 44 -1.84 5.98 -14.01
CA VAL A 44 -3.08 5.29 -13.61
C VAL A 44 -2.85 4.33 -12.43
N TRP A 45 -1.73 3.61 -12.42
CA TRP A 45 -1.43 2.64 -11.37
C TRP A 45 -1.07 3.30 -10.03
N THR A 46 -0.41 4.47 -10.05
CA THR A 46 0.02 5.18 -8.83
C THR A 46 -1.15 5.46 -7.86
N PRO A 47 -2.28 6.07 -8.27
CA PRO A 47 -3.42 6.24 -7.38
C PRO A 47 -4.07 4.90 -6.99
N ALA A 48 -4.01 3.87 -7.84
CA ALA A 48 -4.49 2.55 -7.48
C ALA A 48 -3.63 1.89 -6.40
N PHE A 49 -2.30 2.08 -6.43
CA PHE A 49 -1.37 1.54 -5.44
C PHE A 49 -1.54 2.20 -4.06
N PHE A 50 -1.65 3.53 -4.02
CA PHE A 50 -1.81 4.32 -2.80
C PHE A 50 -3.27 4.46 -2.34
N ARG A 51 -4.18 3.62 -2.83
CA ARG A 51 -5.58 3.65 -2.45
C ARG A 51 -5.76 3.25 -0.98
N ASP A 52 -6.69 3.91 -0.30
CA ASP A 52 -7.13 3.58 1.05
C ASP A 52 -8.63 3.27 1.04
N PRO A 53 -9.03 2.01 0.78
CA PRO A 53 -10.43 1.63 0.80
C PRO A 53 -10.91 1.52 2.26
N ARG A 54 -12.20 1.82 2.49
CA ARG A 54 -12.81 1.51 3.78
C ARG A 54 -12.88 -0.01 3.93
N ARG A 55 -12.25 -0.56 4.96
CA ARG A 55 -12.41 -1.96 5.35
C ARG A 55 -13.63 -2.07 6.26
N ASN A 56 -14.53 -2.99 5.91
CA ASN A 56 -15.61 -3.41 6.79
C ASN A 56 -15.24 -4.80 7.33
N GLY A 57 -15.61 -5.07 8.57
CA GLY A 57 -15.43 -6.37 9.19
C GLY A 57 -16.30 -6.50 10.44
N PRO A 58 -16.51 -7.71 10.94
CA PRO A 58 -17.12 -7.89 12.24
C PRO A 58 -16.24 -7.23 13.30
N HIS A 59 -16.84 -6.37 14.12
CA HIS A 59 -16.21 -5.80 15.31
C HIS A 59 -16.53 -6.71 16.48
N ASP A 60 -15.59 -7.58 16.84
CA ASP A 60 -15.70 -8.51 17.96
C ASP A 60 -14.32 -8.61 18.62
N GLU A 61 -14.26 -8.42 19.94
CA GLU A 61 -13.04 -8.49 20.75
C GLU A 61 -12.35 -9.86 20.68
N ARG A 62 -13.08 -10.90 20.24
CA ARG A 62 -12.56 -12.27 20.08
C ARG A 62 -11.99 -12.54 18.69
N LEU A 63 -12.02 -11.58 17.78
CA LEU A 63 -11.55 -11.73 16.40
C LEU A 63 -10.29 -10.90 16.15
N LEU A 64 -9.34 -11.52 15.44
CA LEU A 64 -8.22 -10.82 14.81
C LEU A 64 -8.53 -10.68 13.31
N LEU A 65 -8.62 -9.44 12.84
CA LEU A 65 -8.80 -9.15 11.43
C LEU A 65 -7.45 -9.16 10.70
N ALA A 66 -7.50 -9.39 9.39
CA ALA A 66 -6.29 -9.34 8.56
C ALA A 66 -5.70 -7.92 8.58
N PRO A 67 -4.41 -7.76 8.96
CA PRO A 67 -3.79 -6.44 9.04
C PRO A 67 -3.42 -5.88 7.67
N ALA A 68 -3.40 -6.70 6.62
CA ALA A 68 -2.98 -6.28 5.29
C ALA A 68 -3.71 -7.07 4.21
N ASP A 69 -3.81 -6.49 3.01
CA ASP A 69 -4.26 -7.21 1.82
C ASP A 69 -3.10 -8.03 1.24
N GLY A 70 -3.35 -9.31 1.02
CA GLY A 70 -2.33 -10.17 0.43
C GLY A 70 -2.62 -11.65 0.62
N LYS A 71 -1.58 -12.45 0.36
CA LYS A 71 -1.62 -13.90 0.53
C LYS A 71 -0.96 -14.29 1.84
N VAL A 72 -1.61 -15.12 2.65
CA VAL A 72 -0.93 -15.77 3.77
C VAL A 72 0.10 -16.76 3.20
N VAL A 73 1.37 -16.51 3.47
CA VAL A 73 2.50 -17.32 2.97
C VAL A 73 3.10 -18.23 4.04
N SER A 74 2.83 -17.95 5.32
CA SER A 74 3.31 -18.77 6.44
C SER A 74 2.41 -18.59 7.67
N VAL A 75 2.12 -19.70 8.36
CA VAL A 75 1.59 -19.71 9.73
C VAL A 75 2.47 -20.66 10.51
N ALA A 76 3.21 -20.15 11.50
CA ALA A 76 4.23 -20.93 12.20
C ALA A 76 4.29 -20.59 13.68
N ASN A 77 4.54 -21.60 14.51
CA ASN A 77 4.93 -21.39 15.91
C ASN A 77 6.41 -21.01 15.96
N VAL A 78 6.71 -19.88 16.59
CA VAL A 78 8.05 -19.32 16.72
C VAL A 78 8.32 -18.95 18.18
N ARG A 79 9.58 -18.78 18.54
CA ARG A 79 9.96 -18.09 19.78
C ARG A 79 10.27 -16.64 19.42
N GLU A 80 9.39 -15.72 19.81
CA GLU A 80 9.53 -14.28 19.58
C GLU A 80 10.40 -13.69 20.69
N SER A 81 11.47 -12.97 20.35
CA SER A 81 12.52 -12.55 21.29
C SER A 81 12.41 -11.12 21.78
N ASP A 82 11.67 -10.27 21.07
CA ASP A 82 11.78 -8.82 21.21
C ASP A 82 10.75 -8.29 22.21
N PHE A 83 9.48 -8.66 22.03
CA PHE A 83 8.36 -8.18 22.85
C PHE A 83 7.77 -9.28 23.74
N ILE A 84 7.34 -10.38 23.15
CA ILE A 84 6.67 -11.50 23.83
C ILE A 84 7.70 -12.33 24.64
N ARG A 85 8.95 -12.41 24.18
CA ARG A 85 10.05 -13.17 24.81
C ARG A 85 9.70 -14.64 25.09
N GLY A 86 8.91 -15.24 24.22
CA GLY A 86 8.30 -16.55 24.43
C GLY A 86 7.70 -17.17 23.17
N PRO A 87 6.99 -18.31 23.31
CA PRO A 87 6.28 -18.95 22.20
C PRO A 87 5.17 -18.04 21.65
N ALA A 88 5.08 -17.91 20.33
CA ALA A 88 4.09 -17.12 19.63
C ALA A 88 3.71 -17.77 18.29
N THR A 89 2.50 -17.49 17.80
CA THR A 89 2.09 -17.83 16.44
C THR A 89 2.34 -16.65 15.53
N ARG A 90 3.17 -16.84 14.49
CA ARG A 90 3.45 -15.84 13.47
C ARG A 90 2.62 -16.15 12.22
N VAL A 91 1.89 -15.14 11.75
CA VAL A 91 1.17 -15.15 10.47
C VAL A 91 1.87 -14.17 9.54
N SER A 92 2.40 -14.67 8.42
CA SER A 92 3.07 -13.84 7.40
C SER A 92 2.14 -13.60 6.22
N VAL A 93 1.88 -12.33 5.92
CA VAL A 93 1.08 -11.90 4.76
C VAL A 93 2.00 -11.25 3.73
N PHE A 94 1.98 -11.76 2.51
CA PHE A 94 2.71 -11.19 1.37
C PHE A 94 1.80 -10.27 0.57
N MET A 95 2.19 -9.00 0.46
CA MET A 95 1.52 -7.97 -0.32
C MET A 95 2.21 -7.85 -1.68
N ASN A 96 1.56 -8.31 -2.74
CA ASN A 96 1.95 -8.00 -4.13
C ASN A 96 1.58 -6.56 -4.53
N VAL A 97 2.13 -6.10 -5.66
CA VAL A 97 1.98 -4.74 -6.25
C VAL A 97 0.55 -4.28 -6.55
N PHE A 98 -0.44 -5.20 -6.54
CA PHE A 98 -1.85 -4.87 -6.75
C PHE A 98 -2.65 -4.76 -5.46
N ASN A 99 -2.10 -5.20 -4.33
CA ASN A 99 -2.73 -5.04 -3.02
C ASN A 99 -2.72 -3.58 -2.58
N VAL A 100 -3.57 -3.28 -1.60
CA VAL A 100 -3.52 -2.01 -0.87
C VAL A 100 -2.25 -2.00 -0.02
N HIS A 101 -1.31 -1.10 -0.29
CA HIS A 101 -0.02 -1.03 0.44
C HIS A 101 -0.14 -0.23 1.74
N ILE A 102 -1.11 -0.61 2.56
CA ILE A 102 -1.37 -0.05 3.89
C ILE A 102 -1.53 -1.21 4.87
N ASN A 103 -0.89 -1.09 6.03
CA ASN A 103 -1.08 -1.98 7.16
C ASN A 103 -2.06 -1.36 8.14
N TYR A 104 -3.06 -2.14 8.53
CA TYR A 104 -4.11 -1.82 9.48
C TYR A 104 -3.87 -2.55 10.80
N TYR A 105 -4.48 -2.05 11.87
CA TYR A 105 -4.52 -2.75 13.15
C TYR A 105 -5.43 -3.98 13.04
N PRO A 106 -4.98 -5.16 13.49
CA PRO A 106 -5.79 -6.39 13.43
C PRO A 106 -6.87 -6.47 14.52
N ALA A 107 -6.73 -5.67 15.59
CA ALA A 107 -7.67 -5.57 16.71
C ALA A 107 -7.51 -4.23 17.43
N ASP A 108 -8.46 -3.92 18.32
CA ASP A 108 -8.40 -2.78 19.20
C ASP A 108 -7.32 -2.97 20.28
N GLY A 109 -6.61 -1.90 20.62
CA GLY A 109 -5.55 -1.95 21.63
C GLY A 109 -4.68 -0.70 21.67
N VAL A 110 -3.69 -0.72 22.54
CA VAL A 110 -2.68 0.33 22.67
C VAL A 110 -1.34 -0.21 22.20
N VAL A 111 -0.63 0.54 21.36
CA VAL A 111 0.71 0.17 20.92
C VAL A 111 1.69 0.34 22.08
N ASP A 112 2.17 -0.77 22.62
CA ASP A 112 3.10 -0.80 23.75
C ASP A 112 4.58 -0.83 23.30
N TYR A 113 4.85 -1.37 22.11
CA TYR A 113 6.22 -1.55 21.62
C TYR A 113 6.35 -1.27 20.12
N ARG A 114 7.40 -0.54 19.74
CA ARG A 114 7.81 -0.30 18.34
C ARG A 114 9.33 -0.30 18.25
N GLN A 115 9.87 -1.08 17.33
CA GLN A 115 11.31 -1.11 17.04
C GLN A 115 11.55 -0.85 15.55
N TYR A 116 12.56 -0.02 15.25
CA TYR A 116 13.08 0.15 13.89
C TYR A 116 14.40 -0.63 13.78
N ARG A 117 14.50 -1.53 12.80
CA ARG A 117 15.72 -2.23 12.44
C ARG A 117 16.10 -1.79 11.02
N PRO A 118 17.19 -1.03 10.84
CA PRO A 118 17.65 -0.58 9.53
C PRO A 118 18.01 -1.75 8.60
#